data_AF-A0A926IN04-F1
#
_entry.id   AF-A0A926IN04-F1
#
_cell.length_a   1.000
_cell.length_b   1.000
_cell.length_c   1.000
_cell.angle_alpha   90.00
_cell.angle_beta   90.00
_cell.angle_gamma   90.00
#
_symmetry.space_group_name_H-M   'P 1'
#
loop_
_entity.id
_entity.type
_entity.pdbx_description
1 polymer ?
#
loop_
_entity_poly.entity_id
_entity_poly.type
_entity_poly.pdbx_seq_one_letter_code
_entity_poly.pdbx_strand_id
1 'polypeptide(L)'
;MSVVIVGGHDRMHCRYKEICKKFGCKCKVFTQCPANFKNQIGSPDMIVVFTGTVAHKMVNAATNQAEKSGAYIKHCNSSGACALNEALEEYFAGAK
;
A
#
# COMPACT_ATOMS: atom_id res chain seq x y z
N MET A 1 -3.84 -3.42 12.98
CA MET A 1 -4.01 -3.25 11.53
C MET A 1 -2.74 -2.69 10.90
N SER A 2 -2.42 -3.17 9.70
CA SER A 2 -1.18 -2.94 8.97
C SER A 2 -1.47 -2.74 7.49
N VAL A 3 -0.90 -1.68 6.94
CA VAL A 3 -1.06 -1.27 5.54
C VAL A 3 0.31 -1.29 4.87
N VAL A 4 0.38 -1.87 3.68
CA VAL A 4 1.56 -1.80 2.82
C VAL A 4 1.24 -0.93 1.62
N ILE A 5 2.04 0.10 1.38
CA ILE A 5 1.96 0.95 0.20
C ILE A 5 3.06 0.55 -0.75
N VAL A 6 2.71 0.35 -2.03
CA VAL A 6 3.62 -0.07 -3.09
C VAL A 6 3.56 0.96 -4.22
N GLY A 7 4.71 1.55 -4.55
CA GLY A 7 4.82 2.69 -5.45
C GLY A 7 4.80 4.03 -4.72
N GLY A 8 4.53 5.10 -5.46
CA GLY A 8 4.54 6.48 -4.97
C GLY A 8 5.92 7.13 -5.03
N HIS A 9 6.00 8.37 -4.55
CA HIS A 9 7.23 9.15 -4.61
C HIS A 9 8.02 9.06 -3.30
N ASP A 10 9.35 8.91 -3.39
CA ASP A 10 10.26 8.86 -2.23
C ASP A 10 10.06 10.04 -1.26
N ARG A 11 9.85 11.25 -1.79
CA ARG A 11 9.60 12.46 -0.98
C ARG A 11 8.32 12.41 -0.16
N MET A 12 7.35 11.59 -0.57
CA MET A 12 6.07 11.42 0.12
C MET A 12 6.07 10.27 1.13
N HIS A 13 7.18 9.54 1.28
CA HIS A 13 7.27 8.39 2.17
C HIS A 13 6.83 8.71 3.62
N CYS A 14 7.32 9.80 4.21
CA CYS A 14 6.90 10.23 5.54
C CYS A 14 5.41 10.62 5.57
N ARG A 15 4.94 11.29 4.52
CA ARG A 15 3.56 11.76 4.43
C ARG A 15 2.55 10.61 4.33
N TYR A 16 2.87 9.56 3.56
CA TYR A 16 2.05 8.36 3.50
C TYR A 16 1.93 7.68 4.87
N LYS A 17 3.05 7.58 5.61
CA LYS A 17 3.04 7.02 6.97
C LYS A 17 2.20 7.86 7.94
N GLU A 18 2.30 9.18 7.86
CA GLU A 18 1.46 10.09 8.66
C GLU A 18 -0.03 9.89 8.38
N ILE A 19 -0.41 9.80 7.10
CA ILE A 19 -1.79 9.55 6.68
C ILE A 19 -2.29 8.24 7.29
N CYS A 20 -1.59 7.13 7.06
CA CYS A 20 -1.99 5.84 7.64
C CYS A 20 -2.05 5.87 9.18
N LYS A 21 -1.16 6.62 9.85
CA LYS A 21 -1.17 6.77 11.31
C LYS A 21 -2.43 7.48 11.82
N LYS A 22 -3.00 8.42 11.06
CA LYS A 22 -4.28 9.07 11.42
C LYS A 22 -5.45 8.08 11.45
N PHE A 23 -5.37 7.02 10.65
CA PHE A 23 -6.34 5.92 10.65
C PHE A 23 -5.97 4.80 11.66
N GLY A 24 -4.95 5.00 12.50
CA GLY A 24 -4.51 3.99 13.48
C GLY A 24 -3.74 2.81 12.88
N CYS A 25 -3.27 2.91 11.64
CA CYS A 25 -2.56 1.84 10.95
C CYS A 25 -1.04 1.91 11.13
N LYS A 26 -0.40 0.74 11.26
CA LYS A 26 1.05 0.61 11.01
C LYS A 26 1.26 0.58 9.49
N CYS A 27 2.18 1.40 8.98
CA CYS A 27 2.39 1.52 7.53
C CYS A 27 3.83 1.17 7.13
N LYS A 28 3.97 0.28 6.15
CA LYS A 28 5.20 0.09 5.37
C LYS A 28 5.01 0.71 3.99
N VAL A 29 6.03 1.38 3.49
CA VAL A 29 5.98 2.05 2.18
C VAL A 29 7.18 1.58 1.36
N PHE A 30 6.91 1.12 0.15
CA PHE A 30 7.91 0.67 -0.81
C PHE A 30 7.74 1.46 -2.10
N THR A 31 8.49 2.55 -2.21
CA THR A 31 8.56 3.39 -3.41
C THR A 31 9.50 2.83 -4.46
N GLN A 32 10.43 1.97 -4.05
CA GLN A 32 11.38 1.25 -4.90
C GLN A 32 11.29 -0.25 -4.67
N CYS A 33 11.89 -1.06 -5.55
CA CYS A 33 11.86 -2.52 -5.48
C CYS A 33 13.11 -3.07 -4.77
N PRO A 34 13.05 -3.40 -3.46
CA PRO A 34 14.18 -4.00 -2.77
C PRO A 34 14.41 -5.46 -3.21
N ALA A 35 15.63 -5.96 -3.06
CA ALA A 35 16.02 -7.31 -3.48
C ALA A 35 15.09 -8.41 -2.90
N ASN A 36 14.65 -8.26 -1.65
CA ASN A 36 13.77 -9.19 -0.95
C ASN A 36 12.33 -8.67 -0.81
N PHE A 37 11.81 -7.94 -1.81
CA PHE A 37 10.51 -7.27 -1.74
C PHE A 37 9.36 -8.18 -1.29
N LYS A 38 9.22 -9.36 -1.91
CA LYS A 38 8.15 -10.32 -1.58
C LYS A 38 8.10 -10.67 -0.08
N ASN A 39 9.26 -10.96 0.50
CA ASN A 39 9.37 -11.32 1.91
C ASN A 39 9.15 -10.11 2.83
N GLN A 40 9.49 -8.90 2.37
CA GLN A 40 9.36 -7.67 3.17
C GLN A 40 7.93 -7.14 3.28
N ILE A 41 7.06 -7.46 2.30
CA ILE A 41 5.62 -7.16 2.38
C ILE A 41 5.05 -7.81 3.66
N GLY A 42 5.32 -9.10 3.86
CA GLY A 42 4.80 -9.88 4.99
C GLY A 42 3.32 -10.19 4.82
N SER A 43 2.56 -10.18 5.92
CA SER A 43 1.12 -10.49 5.95
C SER A 43 0.31 -9.26 6.39
N PRO A 44 0.09 -8.27 5.50
CA PRO A 44 -0.67 -7.07 5.84
C PRO A 44 -2.18 -7.31 5.81
N ASP A 45 -2.94 -6.38 6.39
CA ASP A 45 -4.41 -6.36 6.29
C ASP A 45 -4.85 -5.73 4.96
N MET A 46 -4.10 -4.73 4.50
CA MET A 46 -4.36 -4.00 3.26
C MET A 46 -3.06 -3.70 2.49
N ILE A 47 -3.13 -3.79 1.16
CA ILE A 47 -2.08 -3.37 0.23
C ILE A 47 -2.65 -2.30 -0.71
N VAL A 48 -2.03 -1.13 -0.73
CA VAL A 48 -2.33 -0.05 -1.69
C VAL A 48 -1.23 -0.01 -2.75
N VAL A 49 -1.61 -0.14 -4.01
CA VAL A 49 -0.68 -0.15 -5.15
C VAL A 49 -0.91 1.08 -6.01
N PHE A 50 0.09 1.97 -6.06
CA PHE A 50 0.08 3.15 -6.93
C PHE A 50 0.53 2.79 -8.35
N THR A 51 -0.40 2.30 -9.16
CA THR A 51 -0.15 1.73 -10.51
C THR A 51 0.56 2.69 -11.46
N GLY A 52 0.35 4.00 -11.32
CA GLY A 52 1.00 5.01 -12.17
C GLY A 52 2.49 5.25 -11.89
N THR A 53 3.04 4.72 -10.81
CA THR A 53 4.43 5.04 -10.36
C THR A 53 5.25 3.80 -10.01
N VAL A 54 4.74 2.61 -10.28
CA VAL A 54 5.28 1.35 -9.78
C VAL A 54 5.69 0.44 -10.94
N ALA A 55 6.80 -0.29 -10.79
CA ALA A 55 7.22 -1.29 -11.76
C ALA A 55 6.28 -2.51 -11.75
N HIS A 56 6.02 -3.12 -12.92
CA HIS A 56 5.17 -4.33 -13.03
C HIS A 56 5.59 -5.47 -12.09
N LYS A 57 6.90 -5.67 -11.89
CA LYS A 57 7.42 -6.68 -10.95
C LYS A 57 6.90 -6.48 -9.52
N MET A 58 6.79 -5.23 -9.08
CA MET A 58 6.29 -4.86 -7.75
C MET A 58 4.78 -5.09 -7.66
N VAL A 59 4.03 -4.75 -8.71
CA VAL A 59 2.58 -5.03 -8.78
C VAL A 59 2.34 -6.53 -8.65
N ASN A 60 3.02 -7.34 -9.46
CA ASN A 60 2.88 -8.79 -9.43
C ASN A 60 3.22 -9.35 -8.04
N ALA A 61 4.29 -8.87 -7.41
CA ALA A 61 4.67 -9.31 -6.07
C ALA A 61 3.63 -8.90 -5.00
N ALA A 62 3.08 -7.69 -5.10
CA ALA A 62 2.02 -7.20 -4.21
C ALA A 62 0.73 -8.00 -4.34
N THR A 63 0.25 -8.23 -5.58
CA THR A 63 -0.96 -9.01 -5.86
C THR A 63 -0.82 -10.46 -5.38
N ASN A 64 0.27 -11.14 -5.73
CA ASN A 64 0.53 -12.51 -5.26
C ASN A 64 0.57 -12.59 -3.74
N GLN A 65 1.13 -11.58 -3.05
CA GLN A 65 1.21 -11.60 -1.60
C GLN A 65 -0.16 -11.32 -0.97
N ALA A 66 -0.96 -10.42 -1.54
CA ALA A 66 -2.32 -10.17 -1.09
C ALA A 66 -3.19 -11.43 -1.17
N GLU A 67 -3.14 -12.16 -2.29
CA GLU A 67 -3.85 -13.43 -2.47
C GLU A 67 -3.42 -14.47 -1.43
N LYS A 68 -2.10 -14.59 -1.19
CA LYS A 68 -1.56 -15.55 -0.21
C LYS A 68 -1.94 -15.22 1.24
N SER A 69 -1.96 -13.94 1.60
CA SER A 69 -2.27 -13.52 2.97
C SER A 69 -3.74 -13.19 3.20
N GLY A 70 -4.58 -13.23 2.16
CA GLY A 70 -5.96 -12.76 2.21
C GLY A 70 -6.09 -11.25 2.46
N ALA A 71 -5.07 -10.46 2.10
CA ALA A 71 -5.09 -9.02 2.30
C ALA A 71 -6.02 -8.34 1.29
N TYR A 72 -6.68 -7.26 1.70
CA TYR A 72 -7.41 -6.41 0.78
C TYR A 72 -6.43 -5.63 -0.12
N ILE A 73 -6.64 -5.67 -1.42
CA ILE A 73 -5.78 -4.96 -2.38
C ILE A 73 -6.56 -3.86 -3.10
N LYS A 74 -6.02 -2.62 -3.06
CA LYS A 74 -6.56 -1.47 -3.79
C LYS A 74 -5.52 -0.95 -4.77
N HIS A 75 -5.91 -0.85 -6.03
CA HIS A 75 -5.12 -0.21 -7.08
C HIS A 75 -5.54 1.25 -7.24
N CYS A 76 -4.56 2.16 -7.22
CA CYS A 76 -4.75 3.59 -7.32
C CYS A 76 -3.91 4.15 -8.48
N ASN A 77 -4.54 4.83 -9.44
CA ASN A 77 -3.83 5.41 -10.58
C ASN A 77 -3.05 6.68 -10.21
N SER A 78 -3.40 7.32 -9.09
CA SER A 78 -2.69 8.47 -8.53
C SER A 78 -1.97 8.09 -7.25
N SER A 79 -0.75 8.60 -7.08
CA SER A 79 0.07 8.44 -5.87
C SER A 79 -0.11 9.58 -4.86
N GLY A 80 -1.11 10.45 -5.05
CA GLY A 80 -1.36 11.60 -4.18
C GLY A 80 -1.87 11.24 -2.77
N ALA A 81 -1.82 12.21 -1.85
CA ALA A 81 -2.40 12.07 -0.53
C ALA A 81 -3.92 11.83 -0.56
N CYS A 82 -4.64 12.49 -1.48
CA CYS A 82 -6.09 12.30 -1.63
C CYS A 82 -6.43 10.86 -2.03
N ALA A 83 -5.72 10.31 -3.02
CA ALA A 83 -5.94 8.93 -3.46
C ALA A 83 -5.66 7.90 -2.34
N LEU A 84 -4.67 8.16 -1.49
CA LEU A 84 -4.41 7.31 -0.32
C LEU A 84 -5.53 7.44 0.73
N ASN A 85 -6.01 8.65 1.00
CA ASN A 85 -7.11 8.85 1.96
C ASN A 85 -8.38 8.14 1.48
N GLU A 86 -8.78 8.33 0.22
CA GLU A 86 -9.96 7.65 -0.35
C GLU A 86 -9.84 6.13 -0.25
N ALA A 87 -8.68 5.56 -0.59
CA ALA A 87 -8.44 4.12 -0.48
C ALA A 87 -8.58 3.60 0.96
N LEU A 88 -8.11 4.36 1.95
CA LEU A 88 -8.24 4.00 3.36
C LEU A 88 -9.69 4.17 3.82
N GLU A 89 -10.33 5.29 3.50
CA GLU A 89 -11.73 5.55 3.86
C GLU A 89 -12.67 4.48 3.30
N GLU A 90 -12.53 4.07 2.04
CA GLU A 90 -13.31 2.97 1.46
C GLU A 90 -13.12 1.67 2.25
N TYR A 91 -11.88 1.31 2.58
CA TYR A 91 -11.58 0.09 3.33
C TYR A 91 -12.21 0.12 4.73
N PHE A 92 -12.09 1.23 5.45
CA PHE A 92 -12.65 1.37 6.80
C PHE A 92 -14.17 1.56 6.82
N ALA A 93 -14.75 2.16 5.77
CA ALA A 93 -16.19 2.32 5.64
C ALA A 93 -16.87 0.99 5.30
N GLY A 94 -16.23 0.15 4.48
CA GLY A 94 -16.71 -1.20 4.13
C GLY A 94 -16.44 -2.28 5.19
N ALA A 95 -15.65 -1.97 6.23
CA ALA A 95 -15.38 -2.87 7.36
C ALA A 95 -16.43 -2.77 8.50
N LYS A 96 -17.58 -2.17 8.24
CA LYS A 96 -18.74 -2.13 9.15
C LYS A 96 -19.76 -3.21 8.83
#